data_AF-A0A127SLL8-F1
#
_entry.id   AF-A0A127SLL8-F1
#
_cell.length_a   1.000
_cell.length_b   1.000
_cell.length_c   1.000
_cell.angle_alpha   90.00
_cell.angle_beta   90.00
_cell.angle_gamma   90.00
#
_symmetry.space_group_name_H-M   'P 1'
#
loop_
_entity.id
_entity.type
_entity.pdbx_description
1 polymer ?
#
loop_
_entity_poly.entity_id
_entity_poly.type
_entity_poly.pdbx_seq_one_letter_code
_entity_poly.pdbx_strand_id
1 'polypeptide(L)'
;MKEFYHNNIKQAQQTLATIEKKININSLLRLAIIIGGGAVLFQIFQINNVWYLLLSILVIVLSFAFLVRRQSKLEKEKEETKAFLRVNQNEVAIEKGESNMYSDGGSFDDGKHPYVSDLDIFGPKSLFSLINRSSTADGEERLATWFLSAASKDVIEARQQAAAELSKKIDWSQKLQTKLLFNLGQKTNIKTFLERYLSDEGLRFGSAFMSIYVKIAPFLFLVGVAVSLFVTPIWNYLLLLAIAHLIWTMSQAGKVGYFSSRIDKIGATLIAYADAVEMIEKEKFEAPLNIQLQENLKTDKQENLSVAFKNLGALVDKLDARNNILVGSFLNILFLWDFKQVMAIVQWKKKL
;
A
#
# COMPACT_ATOMS: atom_id res chain seq x y z
N MET A 1 11.31 -19.37 24.42
CA MET A 1 11.20 -18.06 23.74
C MET A 1 12.51 -17.65 23.05
N LYS A 2 13.68 -17.67 23.71
CA LYS A 2 14.96 -17.30 23.06
C LYS A 2 15.23 -18.08 21.76
N GLU A 3 15.14 -19.40 21.81
CA GLU A 3 15.39 -20.26 20.64
C GLU A 3 14.43 -19.99 19.49
N PHE A 4 13.18 -19.61 19.79
CA PHE A 4 12.18 -19.27 18.78
C PHE A 4 12.63 -18.07 17.94
N TYR A 5 13.02 -16.97 18.57
CA TYR A 5 13.50 -15.77 17.85
C TYR A 5 14.81 -16.04 17.10
N HIS A 6 15.75 -16.79 17.70
CA HIS A 6 17.02 -17.14 17.02
C HIS A 6 16.80 -18.04 15.80
N ASN A 7 15.88 -19.01 15.88
CA ASN A 7 15.51 -19.85 14.74
C ASN A 7 14.84 -19.02 13.63
N ASN A 8 13.94 -18.11 13.99
CA ASN A 8 13.30 -17.21 13.03
C ASN A 8 14.31 -16.29 12.33
N ILE A 9 15.30 -15.75 13.06
CA ILE A 9 16.40 -14.96 12.47
C ILE A 9 17.17 -15.78 11.45
N LYS A 10 17.58 -17.00 11.81
CA LYS A 10 18.33 -17.89 10.92
C LYS A 10 17.53 -18.23 9.66
N GLN A 11 16.26 -18.59 9.80
CA GLN A 11 15.38 -18.89 8.67
C GLN A 11 15.14 -17.66 7.77
N ALA A 12 14.93 -16.50 8.36
CA ALA A 12 14.73 -15.26 7.61
C ALA A 12 15.99 -14.86 6.82
N GLN A 13 17.18 -15.00 7.41
CA GLN A 13 18.46 -14.75 6.72
C GLN A 13 18.67 -15.71 5.53
N GLN A 14 18.39 -17.00 5.71
CA GLN A 14 18.46 -17.99 4.61
C GLN A 14 17.46 -17.68 3.50
N THR A 15 16.25 -17.27 3.87
CA THR A 15 15.19 -16.89 2.92
C THR A 15 15.59 -15.63 2.15
N LEU A 16 16.14 -14.61 2.82
CA LEU A 16 16.65 -13.40 2.17
C LEU A 16 17.73 -13.71 1.13
N ALA A 17 18.73 -14.51 1.49
CA ALA A 17 19.79 -14.91 0.56
C ALA A 17 19.22 -15.62 -0.69
N THR A 18 18.19 -16.44 -0.49
CA THR A 18 17.49 -17.13 -1.59
C THR A 18 16.72 -16.15 -2.48
N ILE A 19 16.00 -15.20 -1.90
CA ILE A 19 15.25 -14.17 -2.63
C ILE A 19 16.21 -13.26 -3.41
N GLU A 20 17.31 -12.84 -2.82
CA GLU A 20 18.33 -12.01 -3.49
C GLU A 20 18.94 -12.72 -4.69
N LYS A 21 19.23 -14.03 -4.58
CA LYS A 21 19.65 -14.83 -5.74
C LYS A 21 18.59 -14.85 -6.84
N LYS A 22 17.30 -15.02 -6.48
CA LYS A 22 16.20 -14.98 -7.46
C LYS A 22 16.06 -13.61 -8.13
N ILE A 23 16.24 -12.52 -7.38
CA ILE A 23 16.25 -11.14 -7.91
C ILE A 23 17.40 -10.96 -8.91
N ASN A 24 18.60 -11.38 -8.57
CA ASN A 24 19.76 -11.28 -9.45
C ASN A 24 19.56 -12.07 -10.74
N ILE A 25 19.06 -13.31 -10.64
CA ILE A 25 18.70 -14.13 -11.81
C ILE A 25 17.64 -13.42 -12.66
N ASN A 26 16.60 -12.84 -12.04
CA ASN A 26 15.56 -12.12 -12.77
C ASN A 26 16.12 -10.89 -13.51
N SER A 27 17.09 -10.19 -12.91
CA SER A 27 17.80 -9.08 -13.55
C SER A 27 18.60 -9.54 -14.77
N LEU A 28 19.34 -10.65 -14.66
CA LEU A 28 20.09 -11.25 -15.77
C LEU A 28 19.16 -11.72 -16.90
N LEU A 29 18.01 -12.32 -16.57
CA LEU A 29 17.01 -12.72 -17.56
C LEU A 29 16.45 -11.52 -18.33
N ARG A 30 16.22 -10.37 -17.68
CA ARG A 30 15.78 -9.14 -18.38
C ARG A 30 16.85 -8.65 -19.35
N LEU A 31 18.12 -8.66 -18.93
CA LEU A 31 19.24 -8.30 -19.80
C LEU A 31 19.31 -9.24 -21.02
N ALA A 32 19.17 -10.55 -20.79
CA ALA A 32 19.15 -11.55 -21.86
C ALA A 32 17.98 -11.32 -22.84
N ILE A 33 16.79 -10.97 -22.36
CA ILE A 33 15.64 -10.63 -23.22
C ILE A 33 15.91 -9.37 -24.04
N ILE A 34 16.54 -8.35 -23.47
CA ILE A 34 16.84 -7.11 -24.21
C ILE A 34 17.86 -7.39 -25.31
N ILE A 35 18.98 -8.04 -24.98
CA ILE A 35 20.06 -8.32 -25.94
C ILE A 35 19.60 -9.34 -26.99
N GLY A 36 19.07 -10.47 -26.54
CA GLY A 36 18.59 -11.55 -27.42
C GLY A 36 17.38 -11.12 -28.25
N GLY A 37 16.45 -10.36 -27.66
CA GLY A 37 15.31 -9.77 -28.35
C GLY A 37 15.76 -8.80 -29.44
N GLY A 38 16.73 -7.92 -29.16
CA GLY A 38 17.32 -7.04 -30.17
C GLY A 38 17.93 -7.79 -31.34
N ALA A 39 18.69 -8.87 -31.07
CA ALA A 39 19.26 -9.72 -32.10
C ALA A 39 18.17 -10.41 -32.96
N VAL A 40 17.12 -10.94 -32.34
CA VAL A 40 15.97 -11.57 -33.04
C VAL A 40 15.25 -10.55 -33.93
N LEU A 41 14.98 -9.35 -33.40
CA LEU A 41 14.34 -8.28 -34.17
C LEU A 41 15.19 -7.84 -35.36
N PHE A 42 16.51 -7.74 -35.19
CA PHE A 42 17.43 -7.41 -36.28
C PHE A 42 17.41 -8.46 -37.40
N GLN A 43 17.43 -9.76 -37.05
CA GLN A 43 17.36 -10.85 -38.02
C GLN A 43 16.02 -10.87 -38.77
N ILE A 44 14.89 -10.73 -38.05
CA ILE A 44 13.56 -10.75 -38.67
C ILE A 44 13.32 -9.53 -39.55
N PHE A 45 13.86 -8.38 -39.16
CA PHE A 45 13.79 -7.17 -39.98
C PHE A 45 14.39 -7.38 -41.37
N GLN A 46 15.47 -8.16 -41.50
CA GLN A 46 16.06 -8.49 -42.80
C GLN A 46 15.17 -9.39 -43.68
N ILE A 47 14.23 -10.13 -43.08
CA ILE A 47 13.30 -11.02 -43.79
C ILE A 47 12.12 -10.23 -44.39
N ASN A 48 11.96 -8.93 -44.06
CA ASN A 48 10.90 -8.05 -44.55
C ASN A 48 9.45 -8.57 -44.31
N ASN A 49 9.25 -9.41 -43.29
CA ASN A 49 7.92 -9.91 -42.94
C ASN A 49 7.37 -9.21 -41.69
N VAL A 50 6.39 -8.33 -41.91
CA VAL A 50 5.79 -7.50 -40.85
C VAL A 50 5.09 -8.33 -39.77
N TRP A 51 4.50 -9.47 -40.11
CA TRP A 51 3.76 -10.30 -39.15
C TRP A 51 4.70 -10.99 -38.16
N TYR A 52 5.83 -11.52 -38.63
CA TYR A 52 6.85 -12.09 -37.75
C TYR A 52 7.48 -11.02 -36.86
N LEU A 53 7.72 -9.81 -37.40
CA LEU A 53 8.23 -8.70 -36.61
C LEU A 53 7.28 -8.33 -35.47
N LEU A 54 5.99 -8.14 -35.78
CA LEU A 54 4.96 -7.81 -34.78
C LEU A 54 4.82 -8.91 -33.72
N LEU A 55 4.82 -10.18 -34.14
CA LEU A 55 4.74 -11.32 -33.22
C LEU A 55 5.95 -11.36 -32.28
N SER A 56 7.17 -11.15 -32.79
CA SER A 56 8.38 -11.13 -31.97
C SER A 56 8.39 -9.96 -31.00
N ILE A 57 7.98 -8.76 -31.41
CA ILE A 57 7.81 -7.60 -30.51
C ILE A 57 6.83 -7.96 -29.40
N LEU A 58 5.67 -8.53 -29.74
CA LEU A 58 4.66 -8.92 -28.75
C LEU A 58 5.24 -9.93 -27.73
N VAL A 59 5.92 -10.97 -28.19
CA VAL A 59 6.55 -11.98 -27.32
C VAL A 59 7.60 -11.36 -26.40
N ILE A 60 8.46 -10.48 -26.91
CA ILE A 60 9.48 -9.77 -26.12
C ILE A 60 8.81 -8.90 -25.05
N VAL A 61 7.80 -8.10 -25.44
CA VAL A 61 7.07 -7.21 -24.52
C VAL A 61 6.37 -8.01 -23.42
N LEU A 62 5.67 -9.10 -23.76
CA LEU A 62 4.98 -9.94 -22.78
C LEU A 62 5.97 -10.64 -21.84
N SER A 63 7.08 -11.14 -22.37
CA SER A 63 8.12 -11.79 -21.56
C SER A 63 8.80 -10.79 -20.62
N PHE A 64 9.11 -9.59 -21.10
CA PHE A 64 9.67 -8.53 -20.28
C PHE A 64 8.70 -8.06 -19.20
N ALA A 65 7.42 -7.85 -19.55
CA ALA A 65 6.37 -7.49 -18.59
C ALA A 65 6.18 -8.57 -17.51
N PHE A 66 6.28 -9.86 -17.87
CA PHE A 66 6.27 -10.96 -16.90
C PHE A 66 7.45 -10.87 -15.92
N LEU A 67 8.68 -10.64 -16.41
CA LEU A 67 9.85 -10.50 -15.54
C LEU A 67 9.78 -9.25 -14.65
N VAL A 68 9.20 -8.15 -15.12
CA VAL A 68 8.96 -6.96 -14.30
C VAL A 68 7.97 -7.27 -13.17
N ARG A 69 6.85 -7.94 -13.47
CA ARG A 69 5.89 -8.36 -12.42
C ARG A 69 6.53 -9.31 -11.41
N ARG A 70 7.32 -10.27 -11.89
CA ARG A 70 8.07 -11.19 -11.02
C ARG A 70 9.08 -10.45 -10.15
N GLN A 71 9.77 -9.45 -10.68
CA GLN A 71 10.67 -8.59 -9.90
C GLN A 71 9.91 -7.91 -8.76
N SER A 72 8.79 -7.24 -9.06
CA SER A 72 8.00 -6.55 -8.04
C SER A 72 7.52 -7.49 -6.94
N LYS A 73 7.14 -8.73 -7.28
CA LYS A 73 6.78 -9.76 -6.29
C LYS A 73 7.95 -10.14 -5.39
N LEU A 74 9.13 -10.39 -5.99
CA LEU A 74 10.33 -10.76 -5.23
C LEU A 74 10.81 -9.63 -4.32
N GLU A 75 10.72 -8.36 -4.77
CA GLU A 75 11.04 -7.21 -3.92
C GLU A 75 10.07 -7.08 -2.75
N LYS A 76 8.76 -7.27 -2.97
CA LYS A 76 7.77 -7.29 -1.87
C LYS A 76 8.11 -8.39 -0.85
N GLU A 77 8.39 -9.61 -1.31
CA GLU A 77 8.79 -10.74 -0.46
C GLU A 77 10.09 -10.45 0.32
N LYS A 78 11.05 -9.79 -0.33
CA LYS A 78 12.31 -9.35 0.29
C LYS A 78 12.06 -8.35 1.42
N GLU A 79 11.28 -7.31 1.17
CA GLU A 79 11.00 -6.28 2.17
C GLU A 79 10.16 -6.82 3.34
N GLU A 80 9.19 -7.70 3.09
CA GLU A 80 8.47 -8.41 4.15
C GLU A 80 9.40 -9.29 5.00
N THR A 81 10.31 -10.03 4.37
CA THR A 81 11.26 -10.89 5.08
C THR A 81 12.29 -10.07 5.88
N LYS A 82 12.73 -8.91 5.36
CA LYS A 82 13.59 -7.97 6.11
C LYS A 82 12.86 -7.39 7.31
N ALA A 83 11.60 -7.00 7.15
CA ALA A 83 10.79 -6.50 8.26
C ALA A 83 10.61 -7.58 9.34
N PHE A 84 10.34 -8.82 8.94
CA PHE A 84 10.24 -9.96 9.86
C PHE A 84 11.57 -10.22 10.60
N LEU A 85 12.69 -10.21 9.86
CA LEU A 85 14.02 -10.33 10.44
C LEU A 85 14.28 -9.24 11.48
N ARG A 86 13.97 -7.98 11.15
CA ARG A 86 14.14 -6.82 12.03
C ARG A 86 13.31 -6.94 13.32
N VAL A 87 12.05 -7.39 13.23
CA VAL A 87 11.20 -7.66 14.41
C VAL A 87 11.85 -8.70 15.32
N ASN A 88 12.32 -9.82 14.76
CA ASN A 88 12.94 -10.87 15.57
C ASN A 88 14.28 -10.43 16.18
N GLN A 89 15.10 -9.68 15.43
CA GLN A 89 16.35 -9.11 15.94
C GLN A 89 16.08 -8.14 17.09
N ASN A 90 15.03 -7.32 16.99
CA ASN A 90 14.61 -6.40 18.03
C ASN A 90 14.27 -7.14 19.34
N GLU A 91 13.48 -8.22 19.27
CA GLU A 91 13.11 -8.98 20.48
C GLU A 91 14.34 -9.64 21.15
N VAL A 92 15.31 -10.11 20.36
CA VAL A 92 16.60 -10.61 20.91
C VAL A 92 17.44 -9.47 21.51
N ALA A 93 17.41 -8.28 20.92
CA ALA A 93 18.13 -7.11 21.43
C ALA A 93 17.55 -6.63 22.77
N ILE A 94 16.22 -6.50 22.87
CA ILE A 94 15.51 -6.14 24.11
C ILE A 94 15.84 -7.14 25.22
N GLU A 95 15.86 -8.43 24.91
CA GLU A 95 16.22 -9.47 25.87
C GLU A 95 17.65 -9.32 26.43
N LYS A 96 18.57 -8.74 25.66
CA LYS A 96 19.95 -8.44 26.08
C LYS A 96 20.09 -7.10 26.80
N GLY A 97 19.00 -6.35 26.96
CA GLY A 97 19.02 -4.98 27.50
C GLY A 97 19.55 -3.93 26.52
N GLU A 98 19.55 -4.26 25.22
CA GLU A 98 19.86 -3.31 24.15
C GLU A 98 18.62 -2.46 23.81
N SER A 99 18.76 -1.48 22.93
CA SER A 99 17.69 -0.53 22.60
C SER A 99 16.54 -1.19 21.83
N ASN A 100 15.29 -0.88 22.22
CA ASN A 100 14.11 -1.18 21.42
C ASN A 100 14.04 -0.26 20.20
N MET A 101 13.64 -0.79 19.04
CA MET A 101 13.38 0.00 17.82
C MET A 101 12.09 0.82 17.89
N TYR A 102 11.14 0.45 18.76
CA TYR A 102 9.92 1.22 19.01
C TYR A 102 10.18 2.41 19.93
N SER A 103 9.28 3.39 19.93
CA SER A 103 9.38 4.57 20.80
C SER A 103 9.52 4.17 22.26
N ASP A 104 10.37 4.90 22.98
CA ASP A 104 10.56 4.77 24.42
C ASP A 104 9.55 5.62 25.23
N GLY A 105 8.68 6.36 24.54
CA GLY A 105 7.62 7.16 25.13
C GLY A 105 8.11 8.41 25.85
N GLY A 106 9.36 8.84 25.66
CA GLY A 106 9.90 10.03 26.31
C GLY A 106 9.09 11.32 26.08
N SER A 107 8.29 11.41 25.01
CA SER A 107 7.38 12.54 24.79
C SER A 107 6.18 12.59 25.74
N PHE A 108 5.89 11.49 26.44
CA PHE A 108 4.80 11.39 27.43
C PHE A 108 5.29 11.52 28.88
N ASP A 109 6.59 11.73 29.09
CA ASP A 109 7.14 11.95 30.41
C ASP A 109 6.66 13.28 30.98
N ASP A 110 5.96 13.20 32.11
CA ASP A 110 5.52 14.35 32.89
C ASP A 110 6.08 14.21 34.31
N GLY A 111 7.13 14.99 34.60
CA GLY A 111 7.76 15.01 35.92
C GLY A 111 6.86 15.48 37.07
N LYS A 112 5.63 15.91 36.79
CA LYS A 112 4.62 16.21 37.82
C LYS A 112 3.70 15.02 38.12
N HIS A 113 3.79 13.95 37.33
CA HIS A 113 2.94 12.78 37.53
C HIS A 113 3.34 12.04 38.82
N PRO A 114 2.39 11.56 39.64
CA PRO A 114 2.68 11.01 40.99
C PRO A 114 3.68 9.85 41.08
N TYR A 115 3.98 9.17 39.96
CA TYR A 115 4.81 7.96 39.96
C TYR A 115 5.63 7.73 38.68
N VAL A 116 5.53 8.60 37.66
CA VAL A 116 6.17 8.33 36.35
C VAL A 116 7.69 8.31 36.48
N SER A 117 8.25 9.31 37.15
CA SER A 117 9.70 9.42 37.37
C SER A 117 10.21 8.37 38.36
N ASP A 118 9.44 8.07 39.42
CA ASP A 118 9.87 7.10 40.45
C ASP A 118 9.89 5.65 39.95
N LEU A 119 9.04 5.31 38.98
CA LEU A 119 8.93 3.96 38.43
C LEU A 119 9.60 3.79 37.05
N ASP A 120 10.36 4.79 36.59
CA ASP A 120 11.00 4.81 35.27
C ASP A 120 10.03 4.37 34.16
N ILE A 121 8.86 5.00 34.09
CA ILE A 121 7.78 4.60 33.17
C ILE A 121 8.16 4.88 31.71
N PHE A 122 8.75 6.04 31.42
CA PHE A 122 9.10 6.49 30.06
C PHE A 122 10.60 6.73 29.89
N GLY A 123 11.04 6.82 28.63
CA GLY A 123 12.43 7.09 28.26
C GLY A 123 13.27 5.83 28.06
N PRO A 124 14.59 5.97 27.83
CA PRO A 124 15.45 4.85 27.49
C PRO A 124 15.51 3.80 28.62
N LYS A 125 15.34 2.52 28.27
CA LYS A 125 15.35 1.39 29.23
C LYS A 125 14.22 1.43 30.28
N SER A 126 13.17 2.20 30.04
CA SER A 126 11.96 2.29 30.86
C SER A 126 11.01 1.09 30.70
N LEU A 127 10.03 0.99 31.59
CA LEU A 127 8.95 0.00 31.50
C LEU A 127 8.16 0.11 30.18
N PHE A 128 7.89 1.35 29.72
CA PHE A 128 7.26 1.58 28.43
C PHE A 128 8.14 1.04 27.29
N SER A 129 9.44 1.34 27.29
CA SER A 129 10.37 0.85 26.26
C SER A 129 10.45 -0.68 26.22
N LEU A 130 10.28 -1.36 27.35
CA LEU A 130 10.27 -2.84 27.42
C LEU A 130 8.97 -3.45 26.91
N ILE A 131 7.85 -2.73 27.00
CA ILE A 131 6.51 -3.22 26.67
C ILE A 131 6.08 -2.81 25.26
N ASN A 132 6.52 -1.65 24.77
CA ASN A 132 6.01 -1.04 23.56
C ASN A 132 6.38 -1.82 22.28
N ARG A 133 5.34 -2.21 21.52
CA ARG A 133 5.42 -2.73 20.13
C ARG A 133 4.48 -1.99 19.17
N SER A 134 4.00 -0.80 19.56
CA SER A 134 3.12 -0.01 18.70
C SER A 134 3.90 0.62 17.56
N SER A 135 3.47 0.36 16.33
CA SER A 135 4.03 1.03 15.13
C SER A 135 3.23 2.27 14.72
N THR A 136 2.14 2.61 15.41
CA THR A 136 1.27 3.75 15.10
C THR A 136 1.27 4.75 16.25
N ALA A 137 1.19 6.05 15.93
CA ALA A 137 1.13 7.11 16.94
C ALA A 137 -0.08 6.94 17.88
N ASP A 138 -1.26 6.63 17.34
CA ASP A 138 -2.46 6.37 18.15
C ASP A 138 -2.30 5.13 19.06
N GLY A 139 -1.53 4.13 18.64
CA GLY A 139 -1.23 2.95 19.44
C GLY A 139 -0.27 3.30 20.59
N GLU A 140 0.74 4.11 20.30
CA GLU A 140 1.72 4.59 21.25
C GLU A 140 1.07 5.47 22.32
N GLU A 141 0.28 6.47 21.92
CA GLU A 141 -0.47 7.36 22.80
C GLU A 141 -1.46 6.59 23.68
N ARG A 142 -2.16 5.60 23.11
CA ARG A 142 -3.09 4.76 23.86
C ARG A 142 -2.37 3.92 24.91
N LEU A 143 -1.22 3.33 24.57
CA LEU A 143 -0.42 2.59 25.54
C LEU A 143 0.11 3.53 26.65
N ALA A 144 0.61 4.72 26.29
CA ALA A 144 1.11 5.69 27.26
C ALA A 144 0.02 6.11 28.25
N THR A 145 -1.19 6.36 27.75
CA THR A 145 -2.36 6.68 28.59
C THR A 145 -2.66 5.56 29.60
N TRP A 146 -2.45 4.29 29.23
CA TRP A 146 -2.65 3.17 30.16
C TRP A 146 -1.60 3.11 31.27
N PHE A 147 -0.39 3.62 31.05
CA PHE A 147 0.62 3.77 32.09
C PHE A 147 0.35 4.97 33.01
N LEU A 148 -0.22 6.05 32.46
CA LEU A 148 -0.54 7.26 33.20
C LEU A 148 -1.80 7.15 34.06
N SER A 149 -2.72 6.24 33.74
CA SER A 149 -3.98 6.13 34.48
C SER A 149 -4.45 4.69 34.63
N ALA A 150 -4.69 4.28 35.88
CA ALA A 150 -5.24 2.97 36.20
C ALA A 150 -6.70 2.85 35.71
N ALA A 151 -7.03 1.70 35.13
CA ALA A 151 -8.38 1.39 34.70
C ALA A 151 -9.22 0.75 35.83
N SER A 152 -10.54 0.65 35.65
CA SER A 152 -11.40 -0.11 36.56
C SER A 152 -11.06 -1.61 36.51
N LYS A 153 -11.44 -2.34 37.57
CA LYS A 153 -11.24 -3.79 37.67
C LYS A 153 -11.75 -4.54 36.42
N ASP A 154 -12.98 -4.26 36.00
CA ASP A 154 -13.59 -4.94 34.84
C ASP A 154 -12.79 -4.72 33.54
N VAL A 155 -12.25 -3.51 33.35
CA VAL A 155 -11.41 -3.20 32.18
C VAL A 155 -10.05 -3.90 32.26
N ILE A 156 -9.47 -3.99 33.46
CA ILE A 156 -8.21 -4.73 33.68
C ILE A 156 -8.40 -6.20 33.35
N GLU A 157 -9.45 -6.84 33.87
CA GLU A 157 -9.73 -8.26 33.63
C GLU A 157 -9.96 -8.54 32.14
N ALA A 158 -10.73 -7.68 31.45
CA ALA A 158 -10.94 -7.80 30.00
C ALA A 158 -9.63 -7.68 29.19
N ARG A 159 -8.75 -6.73 29.54
CA ARG A 159 -7.44 -6.57 28.91
C ARG A 159 -6.52 -7.76 29.18
N GLN A 160 -6.51 -8.31 30.40
CA GLN A 160 -5.72 -9.47 30.76
C GLN A 160 -6.13 -10.70 29.96
N GLN A 161 -7.43 -10.94 29.80
CA GLN A 161 -7.95 -12.03 28.96
C GLN A 161 -7.52 -11.86 27.49
N ALA A 162 -7.66 -10.64 26.95
CA ALA A 162 -7.22 -10.33 25.59
C ALA A 162 -5.71 -10.54 25.39
N ALA A 163 -4.89 -10.09 26.34
CA ALA A 163 -3.44 -10.27 26.28
C ALA A 163 -3.02 -11.75 26.42
N ALA A 164 -3.68 -12.52 27.30
CA ALA A 164 -3.42 -13.95 27.51
C ALA A 164 -3.80 -14.80 26.30
N GLU A 165 -4.80 -14.38 25.53
CA GLU A 165 -5.09 -14.99 24.23
C GLU A 165 -3.95 -14.72 23.23
N LEU A 166 -3.55 -13.46 23.07
CA LEU A 166 -2.51 -13.07 22.10
C LEU A 166 -1.13 -13.66 22.44
N SER A 167 -0.83 -13.88 23.73
CA SER A 167 0.42 -14.52 24.15
C SER A 167 0.54 -15.97 23.67
N LYS A 168 -0.58 -16.64 23.34
CA LYS A 168 -0.59 -17.99 22.76
C LYS A 168 -0.45 -17.97 21.22
N LYS A 169 -0.53 -16.80 20.60
CA LYS A 169 -0.52 -16.61 19.14
C LYS A 169 0.75 -15.87 18.67
N ILE A 170 1.92 -16.28 19.16
CA ILE A 170 3.19 -15.55 18.94
C ILE A 170 3.51 -15.38 17.45
N ASP A 171 3.39 -16.43 16.63
CA ASP A 171 3.62 -16.34 15.18
C ASP A 171 2.69 -15.34 14.48
N TRP A 172 1.43 -15.28 14.91
CA TRP A 172 0.45 -14.32 14.40
C TRP A 172 0.84 -12.89 14.82
N SER A 173 1.17 -12.69 16.10
CA SER A 173 1.57 -11.39 16.64
C SER A 173 2.82 -10.84 15.93
N GLN A 174 3.82 -11.69 15.66
CA GLN A 174 5.01 -11.28 14.91
C GLN A 174 4.73 -10.90 13.45
N LYS A 175 3.86 -11.67 12.79
CA LYS A 175 3.42 -11.37 11.41
C LYS A 175 2.65 -10.05 11.36
N LEU A 176 1.79 -9.78 12.35
CA LEU A 176 1.10 -8.50 12.45
C LEU A 176 2.08 -7.33 12.68
N GLN A 177 3.03 -7.48 13.61
CA GLN A 177 4.10 -6.49 13.83
C GLN A 177 4.90 -6.23 12.55
N THR A 178 5.26 -7.30 11.83
CA THR A 178 5.97 -7.21 10.55
C THR A 178 5.18 -6.38 9.53
N LYS A 179 3.87 -6.62 9.42
CA LYS A 179 2.99 -5.88 8.51
C LYS A 179 2.80 -4.42 8.89
N LEU A 180 2.97 -4.05 10.16
CA LEU A 180 2.82 -2.68 10.65
C LEU A 180 4.15 -1.91 10.70
N LEU A 181 5.30 -2.60 10.54
CA LEU A 181 6.62 -2.01 10.70
C LEU A 181 6.91 -0.85 9.74
N PHE A 182 6.28 -0.81 8.56
CA PHE A 182 6.42 0.29 7.60
C PHE A 182 5.98 1.65 8.18
N ASN A 183 5.12 1.62 9.22
CA ASN A 183 4.58 2.82 9.84
C ASN A 183 5.51 3.39 10.95
N LEU A 184 6.53 2.63 11.36
CA LEU A 184 7.48 3.08 12.35
C LEU A 184 8.22 4.34 11.87
N GLY A 185 8.12 5.43 12.62
CA GLY A 185 8.72 6.73 12.27
C GLY A 185 7.98 7.52 11.19
N GLN A 186 6.81 7.07 10.73
CA GLN A 186 5.97 7.87 9.84
C GLN A 186 5.41 9.09 10.57
N LYS A 187 5.61 10.28 10.00
CA LYS A 187 5.11 11.54 10.57
C LYS A 187 3.62 11.75 10.29
N THR A 188 3.09 11.13 9.25
CA THR A 188 1.70 11.31 8.82
C THR A 188 0.80 10.35 9.60
N ASN A 189 -0.08 10.90 10.44
CA ASN A 189 -1.14 10.11 11.04
C ASN A 189 -2.25 9.84 10.01
N ILE A 190 -2.45 8.56 9.67
CA ILE A 190 -3.45 8.14 8.67
C ILE A 190 -4.88 8.49 9.10
N LYS A 191 -5.19 8.42 10.40
CA LYS A 191 -6.50 8.75 10.94
C LYS A 191 -6.78 10.23 10.72
N THR A 192 -5.90 11.11 11.19
CA THR A 192 -6.03 12.57 11.01
C THR A 192 -6.12 12.95 9.53
N PHE A 193 -5.34 12.27 8.68
CA PHE A 193 -5.43 12.46 7.24
C PHE A 193 -6.82 12.10 6.71
N LEU A 194 -7.32 10.91 7.03
CA LEU A 194 -8.61 10.41 6.55
C LEU A 194 -9.75 11.27 7.07
N GLU A 195 -9.74 11.66 8.33
CA GLU A 195 -10.73 12.58 8.91
C GLU A 195 -10.79 13.88 8.11
N ARG A 196 -9.64 14.52 7.87
CA ARG A 196 -9.55 15.76 7.09
C ARG A 196 -9.99 15.57 5.64
N TYR A 197 -9.62 14.44 5.04
CA TYR A 197 -9.95 14.12 3.66
C TYR A 197 -11.45 13.86 3.50
N LEU A 198 -12.06 13.12 4.42
CA LEU A 198 -13.48 12.79 4.42
C LEU A 198 -14.35 14.01 4.75
N SER A 199 -13.91 14.91 5.64
CA SER A 199 -14.64 16.14 5.97
C SER A 199 -14.63 17.20 4.87
N ASP A 200 -13.77 17.09 3.86
CA ASP A 200 -13.65 18.11 2.81
C ASP A 200 -14.78 18.02 1.76
N GLU A 201 -15.80 18.86 1.90
CA GLU A 201 -16.93 18.95 0.96
C GLU A 201 -16.58 19.61 -0.39
N GLY A 202 -15.42 20.28 -0.48
CA GLY A 202 -14.96 20.98 -1.69
C GLY A 202 -14.50 20.04 -2.82
N LEU A 203 -14.39 18.74 -2.56
CA LEU A 203 -13.97 17.71 -3.50
C LEU A 203 -15.08 17.30 -4.49
N ARG A 204 -15.67 18.27 -5.19
CA ARG A 204 -16.65 18.00 -6.26
C ARG A 204 -15.95 17.93 -7.61
N PHE A 205 -15.84 16.73 -8.17
CA PHE A 205 -15.32 16.48 -9.52
C PHE A 205 -16.29 15.60 -10.31
N GLY A 206 -16.55 15.97 -11.57
CA GLY A 206 -17.46 15.25 -12.46
C GLY A 206 -18.85 15.88 -12.54
N SER A 207 -19.16 16.53 -13.67
CA SER A 207 -20.54 16.84 -14.07
C SER A 207 -21.25 15.59 -14.60
N ALA A 208 -22.57 15.63 -14.72
CA ALA A 208 -23.34 14.52 -15.32
C ALA A 208 -22.83 14.17 -16.72
N PHE A 209 -22.54 15.18 -17.55
CA PHE A 209 -21.92 15.01 -18.87
C PHE A 209 -20.56 14.30 -18.79
N MET A 210 -19.65 14.76 -17.92
CA MET A 210 -18.33 14.15 -17.76
C MET A 210 -18.42 12.69 -17.34
N SER A 211 -19.33 12.35 -16.41
CA SER A 211 -19.52 10.98 -15.93
C SER A 211 -20.01 10.03 -17.02
N ILE A 212 -20.86 10.52 -17.94
CA ILE A 212 -21.35 9.75 -19.08
C ILE A 212 -20.25 9.63 -20.15
N TYR A 213 -19.64 10.77 -20.52
CA TYR A 213 -18.67 10.83 -21.61
C TYR A 213 -17.42 9.98 -21.35
N VAL A 214 -16.86 10.02 -20.14
CA VAL A 214 -15.67 9.21 -19.77
C VAL A 214 -15.91 7.71 -19.90
N LYS A 215 -17.15 7.23 -19.75
CA LYS A 215 -17.50 5.82 -19.97
C LYS A 215 -17.56 5.45 -21.45
N ILE A 216 -17.97 6.39 -22.30
CA ILE A 216 -18.23 6.18 -23.72
C ILE A 216 -16.97 6.45 -24.58
N ALA A 217 -16.12 7.39 -24.18
CA ALA A 217 -14.93 7.82 -24.91
C ALA A 217 -14.01 6.67 -25.40
N PRO A 218 -13.71 5.62 -24.62
CA PRO A 218 -12.89 4.50 -25.09
C PRO A 218 -13.53 3.75 -26.25
N PHE A 219 -14.86 3.58 -26.21
CA PHE A 219 -15.61 2.89 -27.26
C PHE A 219 -15.66 3.73 -28.54
N LEU A 220 -15.82 5.04 -28.42
CA LEU A 220 -15.75 5.95 -29.58
C LEU A 220 -14.38 5.86 -30.27
N PHE A 221 -13.30 5.81 -29.48
CA PHE A 221 -11.95 5.68 -30.03
C PHE A 221 -11.76 4.32 -30.73
N LEU A 222 -12.19 3.22 -30.10
CA LEU A 222 -12.12 1.88 -30.68
C LEU A 222 -12.94 1.74 -31.98
N VAL A 223 -14.18 2.22 -31.98
CA VAL A 223 -15.05 2.22 -33.17
C VAL A 223 -14.43 3.07 -34.27
N GLY A 224 -13.91 4.26 -33.94
CA GLY A 224 -13.25 5.11 -34.94
C GLY A 224 -12.00 4.46 -35.55
N VAL A 225 -11.18 3.76 -34.76
CA VAL A 225 -10.04 3.00 -35.28
C VAL A 225 -10.50 1.88 -36.21
N ALA A 226 -11.53 1.12 -35.85
CA ALA A 226 -12.08 0.06 -36.70
C ALA A 226 -12.63 0.61 -38.02
N VAL A 227 -13.41 1.70 -37.99
CA VAL A 227 -13.91 2.38 -39.19
C VAL A 227 -12.75 2.85 -40.07
N SER A 228 -11.69 3.39 -39.47
CA SER A 228 -10.51 3.87 -40.18
C SER A 228 -9.72 2.76 -40.88
N LEU A 229 -9.75 1.54 -40.36
CA LEU A 229 -9.05 0.39 -40.93
C LEU A 229 -9.87 -0.36 -41.98
N PHE A 230 -11.19 -0.48 -41.79
CA PHE A 230 -12.04 -1.37 -42.60
C PHE A 230 -13.01 -0.66 -43.54
N VAL A 231 -13.26 0.64 -43.36
CA VAL A 231 -14.28 1.38 -44.12
C VAL A 231 -13.68 2.58 -44.84
N THR A 232 -13.20 3.57 -44.10
CA THR A 232 -12.65 4.82 -44.67
C THR A 232 -11.67 5.47 -43.71
N PRO A 233 -10.48 5.91 -44.15
CA PRO A 233 -9.48 6.49 -43.28
C PRO A 233 -9.96 7.81 -42.67
N ILE A 234 -10.23 7.81 -41.36
CA ILE A 234 -10.70 8.97 -40.57
C ILE A 234 -9.68 9.41 -39.51
N TRP A 235 -8.40 9.13 -39.74
CA TRP A 235 -7.30 9.42 -38.81
C TRP A 235 -7.24 10.89 -38.35
N ASN A 236 -7.59 11.84 -39.22
CA ASN A 236 -7.61 13.26 -38.87
C ASN A 236 -8.66 13.59 -37.79
N TYR A 237 -9.84 12.97 -37.84
CA TYR A 237 -10.89 13.16 -36.84
C TYR A 237 -10.51 12.51 -35.51
N LEU A 238 -9.88 11.33 -35.55
CA LEU A 238 -9.33 10.68 -34.35
C LEU A 238 -8.22 11.52 -33.71
N LEU A 239 -7.36 12.13 -34.51
CA LEU A 239 -6.32 13.04 -34.03
C LEU A 239 -6.91 14.29 -33.37
N LEU A 240 -7.93 14.91 -33.97
CA LEU A 240 -8.65 16.03 -33.37
C LEU A 240 -9.30 15.65 -32.05
N LEU A 241 -9.94 14.47 -31.97
CA LEU A 241 -10.52 13.94 -30.73
C LEU A 241 -9.44 13.71 -29.66
N ALA A 242 -8.30 13.13 -30.02
CA ALA A 242 -7.17 12.93 -29.13
C ALA A 242 -6.63 14.25 -28.56
N ILE A 243 -6.48 15.27 -29.41
CA ILE A 243 -6.08 16.63 -29.00
C ILE A 243 -7.13 17.23 -28.06
N ALA A 244 -8.42 17.08 -28.37
CA ALA A 244 -9.50 17.58 -27.51
C ALA A 244 -9.47 16.93 -26.11
N HIS A 245 -9.22 15.61 -26.02
CA HIS A 245 -9.03 14.93 -24.74
C HIS A 245 -7.82 15.46 -23.97
N LEU A 246 -6.68 15.68 -24.64
CA LEU A 246 -5.50 16.26 -24.01
C LEU A 246 -5.77 17.67 -23.48
N ILE A 247 -6.35 18.55 -24.30
CA ILE A 247 -6.66 19.93 -23.88
C ILE A 247 -7.62 19.92 -22.69
N TRP A 248 -8.65 19.07 -22.71
CA TRP A 248 -9.59 18.98 -21.59
C TRP A 248 -8.90 18.49 -20.32
N THR A 249 -8.12 17.42 -20.39
CA THR A 249 -7.38 16.91 -19.22
C THR A 249 -6.38 17.93 -18.68
N MET A 250 -5.67 18.66 -19.54
CA MET A 250 -4.78 19.77 -19.16
C MET A 250 -5.55 20.92 -18.49
N SER A 251 -6.71 21.32 -19.01
CA SER A 251 -7.54 22.38 -18.42
C SER A 251 -7.99 22.06 -16.99
N GLN A 252 -8.13 20.77 -16.66
CA GLN A 252 -8.51 20.29 -15.32
C GLN A 252 -7.32 19.79 -14.51
N ALA A 253 -6.09 19.90 -15.01
CA ALA A 253 -4.91 19.34 -14.37
C ALA A 253 -4.67 19.91 -12.96
N GLY A 254 -5.01 21.18 -12.71
CA GLY A 254 -4.94 21.76 -11.37
C GLY A 254 -5.90 21.09 -10.37
N LYS A 255 -7.13 20.80 -10.79
CA LYS A 255 -8.11 20.08 -9.96
C LYS A 255 -7.69 18.64 -9.75
N VAL A 256 -7.31 17.92 -10.81
CA VAL A 256 -6.81 16.54 -10.71
C VAL A 256 -5.57 16.47 -9.82
N GLY A 257 -4.64 17.40 -9.98
CA GLY A 257 -3.43 17.52 -9.16
C GLY A 257 -3.73 17.79 -7.68
N TYR A 258 -4.82 18.50 -7.36
CA TYR A 258 -5.28 18.66 -5.99
C TYR A 258 -5.75 17.33 -5.35
N PHE A 259 -6.43 16.46 -6.11
CA PHE A 259 -6.78 15.11 -5.64
C PHE A 259 -5.53 14.23 -5.47
N SER A 260 -4.66 14.23 -6.47
CA SER A 260 -3.40 13.48 -6.51
C SER A 260 -2.52 13.86 -5.31
N SER A 261 -2.09 15.12 -5.23
CA SER A 261 -1.11 15.58 -4.23
C SER A 261 -1.49 15.34 -2.77
N ARG A 262 -2.79 15.28 -2.43
CA ARG A 262 -3.23 14.94 -1.08
C ARG A 262 -3.25 13.44 -0.83
N ILE A 263 -3.60 12.61 -1.81
CA ILE A 263 -3.80 11.17 -1.58
C ILE A 263 -2.58 10.33 -2.01
N ASP A 264 -1.77 10.78 -2.98
CA ASP A 264 -0.61 10.02 -3.51
C ASP A 264 0.34 9.57 -2.39
N LYS A 265 0.54 10.40 -1.36
CA LYS A 265 1.43 10.09 -0.24
C LYS A 265 0.95 8.96 0.66
N ILE A 266 -0.33 8.58 0.59
CA ILE A 266 -0.93 7.60 1.49
C ILE A 266 -1.45 6.34 0.79
N GLY A 267 -1.46 6.26 -0.55
CA GLY A 267 -1.97 5.10 -1.28
C GLY A 267 -1.30 3.79 -0.85
N ALA A 268 0.04 3.75 -0.92
CA ALA A 268 0.84 2.62 -0.44
C ALA A 268 0.64 2.35 1.06
N THR A 269 0.50 3.40 1.88
CA THR A 269 0.24 3.29 3.32
C THR A 269 -1.12 2.62 3.60
N LEU A 270 -2.18 3.00 2.87
CA LEU A 270 -3.50 2.38 3.00
C LEU A 270 -3.47 0.90 2.63
N ILE A 271 -2.77 0.54 1.55
CA ILE A 271 -2.62 -0.87 1.14
C ILE A 271 -1.88 -1.65 2.23
N ALA A 272 -0.81 -1.09 2.79
CA ALA A 272 -0.05 -1.75 3.85
C ALA A 272 -0.87 -1.90 5.15
N TYR A 273 -1.65 -0.88 5.54
CA TYR A 273 -2.63 -1.00 6.62
C TYR A 273 -3.68 -2.07 6.32
N ALA A 274 -4.19 -2.13 5.09
CA ALA A 274 -5.20 -3.11 4.73
C ALA A 274 -4.71 -4.55 4.89
N ASP A 275 -3.46 -4.83 4.54
CA ASP A 275 -2.86 -6.16 4.73
C ASP A 275 -2.77 -6.53 6.23
N ALA A 276 -2.52 -5.55 7.12
CA ALA A 276 -2.50 -5.75 8.57
C ALA A 276 -3.91 -5.90 9.17
N VAL A 277 -4.86 -5.06 8.75
CA VAL A 277 -6.26 -5.10 9.19
C VAL A 277 -6.95 -6.38 8.74
N GLU A 278 -6.73 -6.82 7.51
CA GLU A 278 -7.26 -8.09 6.99
C GLU A 278 -6.81 -9.28 7.84
N MET A 279 -5.59 -9.24 8.37
CA MET A 279 -5.07 -10.27 9.25
C MET A 279 -5.79 -10.31 10.60
N ILE A 280 -6.24 -9.16 11.10
CA ILE A 280 -7.09 -9.07 12.29
C ILE A 280 -8.50 -9.54 11.97
N GLU A 281 -9.09 -9.10 10.86
CA GLU A 281 -10.46 -9.49 10.43
C GLU A 281 -10.61 -11.00 10.20
N LYS A 282 -9.55 -11.70 9.77
CA LYS A 282 -9.57 -13.14 9.48
C LYS A 282 -9.23 -14.03 10.68
N GLU A 283 -8.65 -13.46 11.72
CA GLU A 283 -8.25 -14.23 12.90
C GLU A 283 -9.47 -14.60 13.74
N LYS A 284 -9.44 -15.78 14.37
CA LYS A 284 -10.47 -16.18 15.32
C LYS A 284 -10.03 -15.79 16.73
N PHE A 285 -10.79 -14.87 17.33
CA PHE A 285 -10.64 -14.46 18.72
C PHE A 285 -11.73 -15.09 19.59
N GLU A 286 -11.35 -15.38 20.84
CA GLU A 286 -12.20 -15.93 21.90
C GLU A 286 -12.38 -14.92 23.03
N ALA A 287 -11.39 -14.05 23.27
CA ALA A 287 -11.50 -13.04 24.32
C ALA A 287 -12.55 -11.98 23.93
N PRO A 288 -13.53 -11.65 24.81
CA PRO A 288 -14.61 -10.72 24.49
C PRO A 288 -14.13 -9.36 23.96
N LEU A 289 -13.08 -8.80 24.57
CA LEU A 289 -12.51 -7.52 24.14
C LEU A 289 -11.89 -7.60 22.73
N ASN A 290 -11.20 -8.69 22.38
CA ASN A 290 -10.60 -8.85 21.05
C ASN A 290 -11.69 -8.99 19.96
N ILE A 291 -12.76 -9.74 20.25
CA ILE A 291 -13.93 -9.85 19.36
C ILE A 291 -14.56 -8.47 19.16
N GLN A 292 -14.82 -7.73 20.23
CA GLN A 292 -15.39 -6.38 20.15
C GLN A 292 -14.51 -5.44 19.32
N LEU A 293 -13.18 -5.47 19.54
CA LEU A 293 -12.24 -4.65 18.76
C LEU A 293 -12.19 -5.05 17.29
N GLN A 294 -12.30 -6.36 16.99
CA GLN A 294 -12.39 -6.86 15.62
C GLN A 294 -13.69 -6.41 14.92
N GLU A 295 -14.82 -6.41 15.63
CA GLU A 295 -16.11 -5.95 15.09
C GLU A 295 -16.12 -4.47 14.72
N ASN A 296 -15.31 -3.66 15.42
CA ASN A 296 -15.12 -2.24 15.11
C ASN A 296 -14.33 -1.99 13.80
N LEU A 297 -13.77 -3.03 13.16
CA LEU A 297 -13.04 -2.94 11.89
C LEU A 297 -13.97 -3.05 10.66
N LYS A 298 -15.16 -2.49 10.76
CA LYS A 298 -16.15 -2.43 9.69
C LYS A 298 -16.54 -0.99 9.40
N THR A 299 -16.88 -0.72 8.14
CA THR A 299 -17.48 0.55 7.73
C THR A 299 -18.93 0.63 8.20
N ASP A 300 -19.53 1.83 8.11
CA ASP A 300 -20.95 2.06 8.42
C ASP A 300 -21.90 1.14 7.61
N LYS A 301 -21.44 0.69 6.43
CA LYS A 301 -22.18 -0.25 5.56
C LYS A 301 -21.79 -1.71 5.74
N GLN A 302 -21.14 -2.04 6.85
CA GLN A 302 -20.71 -3.41 7.21
C GLN A 302 -19.69 -4.01 6.23
N GLU A 303 -19.00 -3.20 5.43
CA GLU A 303 -17.85 -3.67 4.64
C GLU A 303 -16.61 -3.75 5.53
N ASN A 304 -15.80 -4.79 5.35
CA ASN A 304 -14.50 -4.90 6.01
C ASN A 304 -13.62 -3.69 5.71
N LEU A 305 -13.00 -3.11 6.74
CA LEU A 305 -12.12 -1.95 6.61
C LEU A 305 -10.93 -2.24 5.69
N SER A 306 -10.40 -3.46 5.69
CA SER A 306 -9.33 -3.87 4.78
C SER A 306 -9.71 -3.74 3.30
N VAL A 307 -10.97 -4.04 2.95
CA VAL A 307 -11.48 -3.93 1.58
C VAL A 307 -11.60 -2.46 1.19
N ALA A 308 -12.15 -1.62 2.07
CA ALA A 308 -12.25 -0.19 1.86
C ALA A 308 -10.86 0.44 1.63
N PHE A 309 -9.86 0.09 2.45
CA PHE A 309 -8.49 0.58 2.33
C PHE A 309 -7.81 0.08 1.04
N LYS A 310 -7.93 -1.20 0.67
CA LYS A 310 -7.41 -1.72 -0.60
C LYS A 310 -8.03 -1.03 -1.80
N ASN A 311 -9.34 -0.79 -1.77
CA ASN A 311 -10.04 -0.12 -2.85
C ASN A 311 -9.56 1.32 -3.02
N LEU A 312 -9.44 2.10 -1.93
CA LEU A 312 -8.91 3.45 -2.03
C LEU A 312 -7.46 3.42 -2.52
N GLY A 313 -6.58 2.65 -1.86
CA GLY A 313 -5.17 2.57 -2.26
C GLY A 313 -4.99 2.20 -3.72
N ALA A 314 -5.75 1.23 -4.24
CA ALA A 314 -5.69 0.85 -5.64
C ALA A 314 -6.21 1.94 -6.62
N LEU A 315 -7.12 2.81 -6.18
CA LEU A 315 -7.55 3.97 -6.98
C LEU A 315 -6.46 5.04 -7.05
N VAL A 316 -5.71 5.22 -5.95
CA VAL A 316 -4.59 6.16 -5.85
C VAL A 316 -3.43 5.69 -6.72
N ASP A 317 -3.01 4.44 -6.58
CA ASP A 317 -1.95 3.83 -7.39
C ASP A 317 -2.25 3.91 -8.90
N LYS A 318 -3.53 3.80 -9.28
CA LYS A 318 -3.97 3.99 -10.66
C LYS A 318 -3.88 5.43 -11.11
N LEU A 319 -4.22 6.40 -10.25
CA LEU A 319 -4.11 7.82 -10.56
C LEU A 319 -2.64 8.21 -10.78
N ASP A 320 -1.71 7.61 -10.04
CA ASP A 320 -0.25 7.83 -10.16
C ASP A 320 0.34 7.50 -11.54
N ALA A 321 -0.37 6.74 -12.39
CA ALA A 321 0.02 6.53 -13.79
C ALA A 321 0.24 7.86 -14.55
N ARG A 322 -0.39 8.94 -14.09
CA ARG A 322 -0.20 10.31 -14.62
C ARG A 322 1.21 10.86 -14.42
N ASN A 323 1.95 10.38 -13.43
CA ASN A 323 3.30 10.86 -13.12
C ASN A 323 4.30 10.47 -14.22
N ASN A 324 3.98 9.46 -15.02
CA ASN A 324 4.69 9.19 -16.27
C ASN A 324 4.01 9.95 -17.41
N ILE A 325 4.63 11.04 -17.90
CA ILE A 325 4.05 11.92 -18.92
C ILE A 325 3.60 11.15 -20.17
N LEU A 326 4.39 10.17 -20.64
CA LEU A 326 4.06 9.40 -21.85
C LEU A 326 2.87 8.47 -21.61
N VAL A 327 2.91 7.68 -20.53
CA VAL A 327 1.85 6.74 -20.18
C VAL A 327 0.57 7.50 -19.83
N GLY A 328 0.67 8.53 -19.00
CA GLY A 328 -0.43 9.40 -18.61
C GLY A 328 -1.09 10.09 -19.80
N SER A 329 -0.30 10.66 -20.73
CA SER A 329 -0.86 11.30 -21.94
C SER A 329 -1.57 10.28 -22.83
N PHE A 330 -0.97 9.11 -23.05
CA PHE A 330 -1.58 8.04 -23.84
C PHE A 330 -2.89 7.53 -23.23
N LEU A 331 -2.90 7.29 -21.91
CA LEU A 331 -4.09 6.87 -21.17
C LEU A 331 -5.18 7.95 -21.17
N ASN A 332 -4.81 9.22 -21.14
CA ASN A 332 -5.77 10.33 -21.19
C ASN A 332 -6.35 10.53 -22.59
N ILE A 333 -5.56 10.35 -23.65
CA ILE A 333 -6.05 10.35 -25.04
C ILE A 333 -7.12 9.28 -25.25
N LEU A 334 -6.86 8.05 -24.79
CA LEU A 334 -7.74 6.92 -25.09
C LEU A 334 -8.90 6.76 -24.10
N PHE A 335 -8.65 7.01 -22.81
CA PHE A 335 -9.55 6.61 -21.74
C PHE A 335 -9.98 7.75 -20.82
N LEU A 336 -9.48 8.98 -21.02
CA LEU A 336 -9.65 10.09 -20.06
C LEU A 336 -9.35 9.62 -18.63
N TRP A 337 -8.23 8.90 -18.50
CA TRP A 337 -7.90 8.11 -17.32
C TRP A 337 -7.93 8.90 -16.02
N ASP A 338 -7.36 10.10 -16.00
CA ASP A 338 -7.34 10.97 -14.83
C ASP A 338 -8.77 11.24 -14.33
N PHE A 339 -9.70 11.54 -15.25
CA PHE A 339 -11.08 11.84 -14.89
C PHE A 339 -11.78 10.60 -14.35
N LYS A 340 -11.54 9.44 -14.98
CA LYS A 340 -12.08 8.16 -14.51
C LYS A 340 -11.62 7.84 -13.08
N GLN A 341 -10.33 8.01 -12.78
CA GLN A 341 -9.80 7.71 -11.44
C GLN A 341 -10.30 8.72 -10.40
N VAL A 342 -10.25 10.03 -10.68
CA VAL A 342 -10.73 11.05 -9.73
C VAL A 342 -12.23 10.87 -9.44
N MET A 343 -13.06 10.61 -10.45
CA MET A 343 -14.49 10.33 -10.21
C MET A 343 -14.71 9.05 -9.40
N ALA A 344 -13.90 8.01 -9.60
CA ALA A 344 -13.99 6.78 -8.82
C ALA A 344 -13.61 7.04 -7.34
N ILE A 345 -12.59 7.86 -7.07
CA ILE A 345 -12.22 8.28 -5.71
C ILE A 345 -13.36 9.08 -5.06
N VAL A 346 -13.94 10.05 -5.77
CA VAL A 346 -15.10 10.82 -5.27
C VAL A 346 -16.31 9.93 -4.98
N GLN A 347 -16.58 8.94 -5.83
CA GLN A 347 -17.65 7.97 -5.60
C GLN A 347 -17.35 7.05 -4.42
N TRP A 348 -16.11 6.61 -4.26
CA TRP A 348 -15.68 5.82 -3.10
C TRP A 348 -15.88 6.60 -1.79
N LYS A 349 -15.52 7.88 -1.77
CA LYS A 349 -15.74 8.76 -0.60
C LYS A 349 -17.22 8.87 -0.20
N LYS A 350 -18.16 8.79 -1.15
CA LYS A 350 -19.61 8.77 -0.88
C LYS A 350 -20.14 7.41 -0.41
N LYS A 351 -19.33 6.35 -0.51
CA LYS A 351 -19.72 4.98 -0.20
C LYS A 351 -19.36 4.56 1.22
N LEU A 352 -18.29 5.12 1.79
CA LEU A 352 -18.12 5.19 3.24
C LEU A 352 -19.29 5.96 3.83
#